data_AF-A0A8C6SWQ1-F1
#
_entry.id   AF-A0A8C6SWQ1-F1
#
_cell.length_a   1.000
_cell.length_b   1.000
_cell.length_c   1.000
_cell.angle_alpha   90.00
_cell.angle_beta   90.00
_cell.angle_gamma   90.00
#
_symmetry.space_group_name_H-M   'P 1'
#
loop_
_entity.id
_entity.type
_entity.pdbx_description
1 polymer ?
#
loop_
_entity_poly.entity_id
_entity_poly.type
_entity_poly.pdbx_seq_one_letter_code
_entity_poly.pdbx_strand_id
1 'polypeptide(L)'
;DLSLPAKSREVGNALEAVSLVISFFFLFDVLLRVYVSENKRRYQKDGFDLDLTYVTDRVIAMSFPSSGKQSFYRNPIKEVARFLDTKHEGHYKVYNLCSEKGYDPQFFHYRVERIFIGDHNVPSLDDMLKYTASVREWMAADSKNIIAIHCKGGKGRTGTMVCTWLIDSDQFESAQDSLEYFGERRTDKSQSCKFQGVETPSQSRYVGYYEIMKNKFNRQLPPPKSLRIKSIRIHSIAGVGKGDGSDLKVKIIVRKEQVFECVCVFPDVGSNAVVISLQNGPVVDGDVKVMFDSSGIPKGYEDVPFFFWFNTSFIVDDKLFLARDELDNPHKAKTWNLYKEDFGVTMYFSEP
;
A
#
# COMPACT_ATOMS: atom_id res chain seq x y z
N ASP A 1 12.99 -33.63 58.02
CA ASP A 1 11.93 -32.61 58.09
C ASP A 1 12.52 -31.30 57.59
N LEU A 2 12.37 -31.01 56.29
CA LEU A 2 12.92 -29.82 55.63
C LEU A 2 11.74 -28.94 55.20
N SER A 3 10.99 -28.44 56.17
CA SER A 3 9.97 -27.42 55.94
C SER A 3 10.64 -26.05 55.95
N LEU A 4 10.69 -25.42 54.77
CA LEU A 4 11.13 -24.03 54.63
C LEU A 4 10.21 -23.11 55.46
N PRO A 5 10.76 -22.10 56.18
CA PRO A 5 9.99 -21.23 57.06
C PRO A 5 8.94 -20.43 56.29
N ALA A 6 7.76 -20.20 56.89
CA ALA A 6 6.59 -19.60 56.21
C ALA A 6 6.88 -18.31 55.41
N LYS A 7 7.82 -17.47 55.89
CA LYS A 7 8.29 -16.25 55.18
C LYS A 7 8.95 -16.54 53.82
N SER A 8 9.70 -17.64 53.66
CA SER A 8 10.30 -17.99 52.36
C SER A 8 9.27 -18.53 51.38
N ARG A 9 8.14 -19.05 51.87
CA ARG A 9 7.00 -19.50 51.05
C ARG A 9 6.22 -18.32 50.46
N GLU A 10 5.99 -17.26 51.23
CA GLU A 10 5.37 -16.03 50.73
C GLU A 10 6.23 -15.32 49.67
N VAL A 11 7.54 -15.24 49.92
CA VAL A 11 8.50 -14.68 48.94
C VAL A 11 8.56 -15.54 47.67
N GLY A 12 8.54 -16.87 47.82
CA GLY A 12 8.46 -17.80 46.68
C GLY A 12 7.19 -17.61 45.85
N ASN A 13 6.02 -17.54 46.50
CA ASN A 13 4.74 -17.31 45.82
C ASN A 13 4.68 -15.93 45.14
N ALA A 14 5.26 -14.89 45.75
CA ALA A 14 5.35 -13.57 45.14
C ALA A 14 6.26 -13.55 43.90
N LEU A 15 7.41 -14.24 43.96
CA LEU A 15 8.31 -14.39 42.82
C LEU A 15 7.67 -15.19 41.68
N GLU A 16 6.95 -16.26 42.00
CA GLU A 16 6.17 -17.02 41.01
C GLU A 16 5.08 -16.16 40.38
N ALA A 17 4.34 -15.39 41.18
CA ALA A 17 3.31 -14.49 40.67
C ALA A 17 3.90 -13.42 39.74
N VAL A 18 5.04 -12.81 40.10
CA VAL A 18 5.75 -11.85 39.24
C VAL A 18 6.24 -12.52 37.96
N SER A 19 6.82 -13.72 38.05
CA SER A 19 7.26 -14.49 36.87
C SER A 19 6.11 -14.86 35.94
N LEU A 20 4.96 -15.26 36.50
CA LEU A 20 3.72 -15.53 35.76
C LEU A 20 3.20 -14.28 35.06
N VAL A 21 3.15 -13.14 35.75
CA VAL A 21 2.72 -11.86 35.16
C VAL A 21 3.65 -11.44 34.02
N ILE A 22 4.96 -11.59 34.22
CA ILE A 22 5.96 -11.33 33.18
C ILE A 22 5.76 -12.28 31.98
N SER A 23 5.52 -13.56 32.23
CA SER A 23 5.29 -14.56 31.19
C SER A 23 4.00 -14.31 30.41
N PHE A 24 2.90 -13.96 31.09
CA PHE A 24 1.65 -13.56 30.44
C PHE A 24 1.80 -12.27 29.63
N PHE A 25 2.57 -11.30 30.14
CA PHE A 25 2.87 -10.08 29.43
C PHE A 25 3.65 -10.38 28.13
N PHE A 26 4.69 -11.21 28.20
CA PHE A 26 5.45 -11.64 27.02
C PHE A 26 4.58 -12.43 26.03
N LEU A 27 3.73 -13.33 26.53
CA LEU A 27 2.81 -14.09 25.68
C LEU A 27 1.84 -13.17 24.95
N PHE A 28 1.24 -12.20 25.65
CA PHE A 28 0.33 -11.22 25.07
C PHE A 28 1.02 -10.32 24.04
N ASP A 29 2.26 -9.88 24.32
CA ASP A 29 3.09 -9.11 23.39
C ASP A 29 3.35 -9.90 22.09
N VAL A 30 3.74 -11.18 22.21
CA VAL A 30 3.94 -12.08 21.06
C VAL A 30 2.64 -12.24 20.25
N LEU A 31 1.51 -12.48 20.91
CA LEU A 31 0.21 -12.64 20.23
C LEU A 31 -0.21 -11.36 19.48
N LEU A 32 0.00 -10.17 20.06
CA LEU A 32 -0.27 -8.89 19.40
C LEU A 32 0.62 -8.69 18.17
N ARG A 33 1.90 -9.05 18.25
CA ARG A 33 2.84 -8.97 17.12
C ARG A 33 2.42 -9.90 15.99
N VAL A 34 2.00 -11.12 16.31
CA VAL A 34 1.49 -12.10 15.33
C VAL A 34 0.21 -11.56 14.68
N TYR A 35 -0.72 -11.01 15.45
CA TYR A 35 -1.96 -10.43 14.92
C TYR A 35 -1.69 -9.29 13.92
N VAL A 36 -0.75 -8.39 14.24
CA VAL A 36 -0.41 -7.25 13.37
C VAL A 36 0.48 -7.65 12.19
N SER A 37 1.31 -8.67 12.35
CA SER A 37 2.07 -9.22 11.23
C SER A 37 1.21 -10.09 10.31
N GLU A 38 0.08 -10.60 10.78
CA GLU A 38 -0.64 -11.67 10.08
C GLU A 38 0.36 -12.78 9.68
N ASN A 39 0.25 -13.33 8.46
CA ASN A 39 1.18 -14.30 7.88
C ASN A 39 2.31 -13.64 7.06
N LYS A 40 2.78 -12.46 7.45
CA LYS A 40 3.98 -11.85 6.83
C LYS A 40 5.23 -12.59 7.27
N ARG A 41 6.17 -12.83 6.33
CA ARG A 41 7.47 -13.43 6.66
C ARG A 41 8.25 -12.52 7.61
N ARG A 42 8.52 -13.01 8.82
CA ARG A 42 9.32 -12.31 9.85
C ARG A 42 10.78 -12.74 9.78
N TYR A 43 11.68 -11.85 10.18
CA TYR A 43 13.07 -12.17 10.41
C TYR A 43 13.25 -12.60 11.87
N GLN A 44 13.45 -13.90 12.08
CA GLN A 44 13.62 -14.52 13.40
C GLN A 44 14.97 -15.27 13.48
N LYS A 45 16.08 -14.53 13.42
CA LYS A 45 17.45 -15.08 13.41
C LYS A 45 18.39 -14.14 14.15
N ASP A 46 19.53 -14.65 14.61
CA ASP A 46 20.63 -13.87 15.21
C ASP A 46 20.20 -12.94 16.36
N GLY A 47 19.22 -13.37 17.14
CA GLY A 47 18.67 -12.57 18.25
C GLY A 47 17.78 -11.39 17.82
N PHE A 48 17.24 -11.43 16.60
CA PHE A 48 16.25 -10.46 16.11
C PHE A 48 14.91 -11.15 15.84
N ASP A 49 13.82 -10.48 16.22
CA ASP A 49 12.45 -10.81 15.79
C ASP A 49 11.77 -9.54 15.24
N LEU A 50 11.90 -9.35 13.93
CA LEU A 50 11.42 -8.16 13.24
C LEU A 50 10.48 -8.55 12.10
N ASP A 51 9.42 -7.77 11.92
CA ASP A 51 8.62 -7.80 10.71
C ASP A 51 9.39 -7.13 9.56
N LEU A 52 10.33 -7.89 9.02
CA LEU A 52 11.36 -7.52 8.06
C LEU A 52 11.61 -8.70 7.12
N THR A 53 11.72 -8.43 5.83
CA THR A 53 11.95 -9.44 4.81
C THR A 53 13.00 -8.93 3.82
N TYR A 54 14.03 -9.74 3.56
CA TYR A 54 14.86 -9.56 2.37
C TYR A 54 14.06 -10.01 1.16
N VAL A 55 13.62 -9.05 0.35
CA VAL A 55 12.97 -9.33 -0.94
C VAL A 55 14.02 -9.84 -1.91
N THR A 56 15.19 -9.20 -1.90
CA THR A 56 16.45 -9.68 -2.47
C THR A 56 17.57 -9.47 -1.45
N ASP A 57 18.80 -9.88 -1.75
CA ASP A 57 19.93 -9.72 -0.83
C ASP A 57 20.21 -8.25 -0.49
N ARG A 58 19.83 -7.31 -1.36
CA ARG A 58 20.08 -5.86 -1.21
C ARG A 58 18.82 -5.01 -1.08
N VAL A 59 17.63 -5.63 -1.03
CA VAL A 59 16.35 -4.93 -0.93
C VAL A 59 15.54 -5.50 0.24
N ILE A 60 15.35 -4.68 1.26
CA ILE A 60 14.58 -5.04 2.46
C ILE A 60 13.21 -4.36 2.41
N ALA A 61 12.15 -5.13 2.66
CA ALA A 61 10.81 -4.65 2.96
C ALA A 61 10.51 -4.87 4.44
N MET A 62 10.05 -3.84 5.15
CA MET A 62 9.74 -3.96 6.58
C MET A 62 8.49 -3.17 6.99
N SER A 63 7.96 -3.46 8.17
CA SER A 63 6.93 -2.61 8.78
C SER A 63 7.53 -1.40 9.49
N PHE A 64 6.66 -0.46 9.90
CA PHE A 64 7.08 0.80 10.49
C PHE A 64 7.96 0.61 11.74
N PRO A 65 9.17 1.22 11.78
CA PRO A 65 9.98 1.26 13.00
C PRO A 65 9.35 2.25 13.99
N SER A 66 8.86 1.73 15.11
CA SER A 66 8.06 2.48 16.07
C SER A 66 8.79 2.73 17.39
N SER A 67 8.34 3.76 18.10
CA SER A 67 8.76 4.09 19.47
C SER A 67 7.56 4.08 20.42
N GLY A 68 7.85 4.09 21.73
CA GLY A 68 6.83 4.13 22.77
C GLY A 68 5.87 2.92 22.73
N LYS A 69 4.60 3.13 23.09
CA LYS A 69 3.61 2.04 23.18
C LYS A 69 3.34 1.32 21.85
N GLN A 70 3.73 1.88 20.70
CA GLN A 70 3.57 1.21 19.42
C GLN A 70 4.65 0.14 19.16
N SER A 71 5.74 0.08 19.94
CA SER A 71 6.78 -0.94 19.80
C SER A 71 6.38 -2.30 20.39
N PHE A 72 5.27 -2.38 21.11
CA PHE A 72 4.72 -3.66 21.58
C PHE A 72 4.24 -4.52 20.40
N TYR A 73 3.60 -3.92 19.41
CA TYR A 73 3.02 -4.67 18.28
C TYR A 73 3.65 -4.34 16.91
N ARG A 74 4.65 -3.44 16.86
CA ARG A 74 5.45 -3.11 15.66
C ARG A 74 6.94 -3.24 15.97
N ASN A 75 7.78 -3.17 14.95
CA ASN A 75 9.23 -3.23 15.10
C ASN A 75 9.74 -2.09 16.00
N PRO A 76 10.39 -2.38 17.15
CA PRO A 76 11.03 -1.34 17.94
C PRO A 76 12.14 -0.66 17.12
N ILE A 77 12.09 0.67 16.99
CA ILE A 77 13.04 1.41 16.12
C ILE A 77 14.50 1.16 16.51
N LYS A 78 14.79 1.04 17.81
CA LYS A 78 16.13 0.71 18.31
C LYS A 78 16.60 -0.66 17.86
N GLU A 79 15.71 -1.64 17.78
CA GLU A 79 16.04 -2.99 17.29
C GLU A 79 16.24 -3.00 15.78
N VAL A 80 15.48 -2.20 15.02
CA VAL A 80 15.69 -2.04 13.58
C VAL A 80 17.03 -1.34 13.30
N ALA A 81 17.36 -0.29 14.05
CA ALA A 81 18.66 0.38 13.96
C ALA A 81 19.79 -0.59 14.31
N ARG A 82 19.69 -1.31 15.43
CA ARG A 82 20.65 -2.35 15.83
C ARG A 82 20.83 -3.40 14.74
N PHE A 83 19.74 -3.85 14.11
CA PHE A 83 19.77 -4.81 13.02
C PHE A 83 20.56 -4.28 11.82
N LEU A 84 20.20 -3.09 11.33
CA LEU A 84 20.83 -2.49 10.16
C LEU A 84 22.30 -2.14 10.42
N ASP A 85 22.64 -1.65 11.60
CA ASP A 85 24.02 -1.35 11.99
C ASP A 85 24.85 -2.64 12.14
N THR A 86 24.28 -3.71 12.72
CA THR A 86 24.99 -5.00 12.87
C THR A 86 25.22 -5.69 11.52
N LYS A 87 24.25 -5.62 10.60
CA LYS A 87 24.27 -6.39 9.34
C LYS A 87 24.81 -5.60 8.15
N HIS A 88 24.67 -4.28 8.15
CA HIS A 88 24.92 -3.41 7.00
C HIS A 88 25.56 -2.07 7.42
N GLU A 89 26.47 -2.10 8.39
CA GLU A 89 27.12 -0.89 8.92
C GLU A 89 27.61 0.04 7.79
N GLY A 90 27.16 1.30 7.80
CA GLY A 90 27.52 2.28 6.77
C GLY A 90 26.90 2.06 5.37
N HIS A 91 26.25 0.93 5.13
CA HIS A 91 25.81 0.47 3.81
C HIS A 91 24.29 0.33 3.67
N TYR A 92 23.48 1.03 4.48
CA TYR A 92 22.02 1.08 4.29
C TYR A 92 21.47 2.50 4.15
N LYS A 93 20.41 2.62 3.35
CA LYS A 93 19.53 3.80 3.28
C LYS A 93 18.08 3.39 3.49
N VAL A 94 17.35 4.12 4.32
CA VAL A 94 15.97 3.84 4.70
C VAL A 94 15.02 4.74 3.90
N TYR A 95 13.95 4.17 3.35
CA TYR A 95 12.88 4.89 2.67
C TYR A 95 11.58 4.77 3.47
N ASN A 96 11.12 5.89 4.01
CA ASN A 96 9.86 5.99 4.75
C ASN A 96 8.74 6.49 3.84
N LEU A 97 7.79 5.61 3.54
CA LEU A 97 6.67 5.89 2.63
C LEU A 97 5.43 6.48 3.33
N CYS A 98 5.49 6.71 4.64
CA CYS A 98 4.34 7.21 5.40
C CYS A 98 4.19 8.72 5.24
N SER A 99 3.04 9.14 4.69
CA SER A 99 2.61 10.53 4.76
C SER A 99 2.27 10.94 6.20
N GLU A 100 1.69 10.02 6.95
CA GLU A 100 1.08 10.23 8.26
C GLU A 100 2.06 10.12 9.44
N LYS A 101 3.25 9.55 9.23
CA LYS A 101 4.16 9.18 10.31
C LYS A 101 5.63 9.39 9.95
N GLY A 102 6.38 9.91 10.92
CA GLY A 102 7.84 10.02 10.89
C GLY A 102 8.44 9.59 12.22
N TYR A 103 9.76 9.65 12.28
CA TYR A 103 10.60 9.42 13.46
C TYR A 103 11.87 10.23 13.29
N ASP A 104 12.65 10.35 14.37
CA ASP A 104 13.94 11.03 14.32
C ASP A 104 14.90 10.26 13.38
N PRO A 105 15.39 10.88 12.29
CA PRO A 105 16.29 10.21 11.34
C PRO A 105 17.67 9.91 11.95
N GLN A 106 18.00 10.47 13.12
CA GLN A 106 19.26 10.17 13.82
C GLN A 106 19.39 8.69 14.17
N PHE A 107 18.29 7.97 14.41
CA PHE A 107 18.32 6.50 14.63
C PHE A 107 18.97 5.72 13.49
N PHE A 108 18.99 6.29 12.29
CA PHE A 108 19.52 5.68 11.08
C PHE A 108 20.64 6.55 10.46
N HIS A 109 21.37 7.28 11.31
CA HIS A 109 22.51 8.11 10.92
C HIS A 109 22.17 9.12 9.81
N TYR A 110 20.96 9.67 9.83
CA TYR A 110 20.43 10.60 8.82
C TYR A 110 20.34 10.02 7.39
N ARG A 111 20.48 8.70 7.21
CA ARG A 111 20.30 8.00 5.92
C ARG A 111 18.82 7.61 5.72
N VAL A 112 17.91 8.57 5.90
CA VAL A 112 16.46 8.37 5.75
C VAL A 112 15.92 9.34 4.70
N GLU A 113 15.21 8.80 3.71
CA GLU A 113 14.48 9.59 2.73
C GLU A 113 12.97 9.33 2.86
N ARG A 114 12.16 10.37 2.66
CA ARG A 114 10.70 10.30 2.82
C ARG A 114 9.99 10.49 1.49
N ILE A 115 9.03 9.61 1.23
CA ILE A 115 8.10 9.72 0.09
C ILE A 115 6.70 9.69 0.66
N PHE A 116 5.93 10.76 0.46
CA PHE A 116 4.68 10.96 1.19
C PHE A 116 3.51 10.26 0.48
N ILE A 117 3.31 8.98 0.77
CA ILE A 117 2.22 8.17 0.19
C ILE A 117 1.10 7.98 1.22
N GLY A 118 -0.13 8.33 0.84
CA GLY A 118 -1.33 8.07 1.65
C GLY A 118 -1.57 6.57 1.86
N ASP A 119 -2.09 6.17 3.02
CA ASP A 119 -2.39 4.74 3.27
C ASP A 119 -3.37 4.22 2.21
N HIS A 120 -3.11 3.04 1.63
CA HIS A 120 -3.89 2.46 0.51
C HIS A 120 -3.98 3.32 -0.78
N ASN A 121 -3.10 4.31 -0.94
CA ASN A 121 -3.00 5.12 -2.16
C ASN A 121 -1.69 4.85 -2.91
N VAL A 122 -1.46 5.62 -3.98
CA VAL A 122 -0.30 5.56 -4.87
C VAL A 122 0.59 6.80 -4.70
N PRO A 123 1.91 6.70 -4.96
CA PRO A 123 2.76 7.88 -5.16
C PRO A 123 2.39 8.60 -6.47
N SER A 124 2.82 9.86 -6.64
CA SER A 124 2.81 10.45 -7.99
C SER A 124 3.86 9.78 -8.87
N LEU A 125 3.68 9.79 -10.19
CA LEU A 125 4.71 9.23 -11.10
C LEU A 125 6.05 9.99 -11.00
N ASP A 126 5.99 11.28 -10.73
CA ASP A 126 7.17 12.11 -10.47
C ASP A 126 7.91 11.68 -9.19
N ASP A 127 7.18 11.40 -8.10
CA ASP A 127 7.78 10.86 -6.87
C ASP A 127 8.42 9.47 -7.10
N MET A 128 7.84 8.65 -7.98
CA MET A 128 8.43 7.36 -8.35
C MET A 128 9.77 7.53 -9.08
N LEU A 129 9.87 8.49 -10.01
CA LEU A 129 11.11 8.80 -10.72
C LEU A 129 12.19 9.37 -9.79
N LYS A 130 11.81 10.28 -8.88
CA LYS A 130 12.70 10.84 -7.85
C LYS A 130 13.24 9.74 -6.95
N TYR A 131 12.35 8.86 -6.48
CA TYR A 131 12.73 7.70 -5.68
C TYR A 131 13.75 6.82 -6.39
N THR A 132 13.48 6.39 -7.63
CA THR A 132 14.40 5.49 -8.32
C THR A 132 15.72 6.16 -8.67
N ALA A 133 15.73 7.46 -8.97
CA ALA A 133 16.98 8.22 -9.13
C ALA A 133 17.84 8.19 -7.86
N SER A 134 17.20 8.46 -6.71
CA SER A 134 17.85 8.41 -5.40
C SER A 134 18.37 7.00 -5.05
N VAL A 135 17.60 5.97 -5.37
CA VAL A 135 18.03 4.57 -5.17
C VAL A 135 19.19 4.22 -6.10
N ARG A 136 19.14 4.57 -7.39
CA ARG A 136 20.25 4.33 -8.34
C ARG A 136 21.55 4.95 -7.85
N GLU A 137 21.51 6.22 -7.44
CA GLU A 137 22.67 6.92 -6.90
C GLU A 137 23.25 6.19 -5.67
N TRP A 138 22.39 5.86 -4.70
CA TRP A 138 22.81 5.13 -3.50
C TRP A 138 23.40 3.75 -3.82
N MET A 139 22.75 2.98 -4.68
CA MET A 139 23.13 1.60 -5.01
C MET A 139 24.39 1.53 -5.88
N ALA A 140 24.67 2.58 -6.65
CA ALA A 140 25.88 2.71 -7.47
C ALA A 140 27.11 3.14 -6.67
N ALA A 141 26.93 3.85 -5.54
CA ALA A 141 28.03 4.34 -4.73
C ALA A 141 28.86 3.23 -4.07
N ASP A 142 28.25 2.08 -3.75
CA ASP A 142 28.97 0.90 -3.24
C ASP A 142 28.19 -0.39 -3.55
N SER A 143 28.90 -1.46 -3.92
CA SER A 143 28.30 -2.77 -4.21
C SER A 143 27.69 -3.47 -2.98
N LYS A 144 28.08 -3.05 -1.77
CA LYS A 144 27.51 -3.51 -0.50
C LYS A 144 26.24 -2.75 -0.10
N ASN A 145 25.96 -1.62 -0.74
CA ASN A 145 24.81 -0.79 -0.34
C ASN A 145 23.49 -1.54 -0.52
N ILE A 146 22.63 -1.44 0.49
CA ILE A 146 21.27 -1.97 0.50
C ILE A 146 20.25 -0.86 0.76
N ILE A 147 19.00 -1.12 0.41
CA ILE A 147 17.88 -0.24 0.75
C ILE A 147 16.88 -0.94 1.66
N ALA A 148 16.37 -0.22 2.65
CA ALA A 148 15.30 -0.68 3.52
C ALA A 148 14.05 0.19 3.34
N ILE A 149 13.00 -0.38 2.78
CA ILE A 149 11.78 0.34 2.40
C ILE A 149 10.66 -0.06 3.35
N HIS A 150 9.96 0.92 3.90
CA HIS A 150 8.87 0.66 4.82
C HIS A 150 7.71 1.65 4.66
N CYS A 151 6.52 1.19 5.04
CA CYS A 151 5.36 2.03 5.28
C CYS A 151 4.81 1.72 6.68
N LYS A 152 3.50 1.82 6.90
CA LYS A 152 2.87 1.35 8.15
C LYS A 152 2.93 -0.18 8.25
N GLY A 153 2.41 -0.87 7.22
CA GLY A 153 2.21 -2.33 7.20
C GLY A 153 3.35 -3.13 6.59
N GLY A 154 4.21 -2.52 5.77
CA GLY A 154 5.20 -3.23 4.95
C GLY A 154 4.56 -4.09 3.85
N LYS A 155 3.42 -3.64 3.30
CA LYS A 155 2.59 -4.33 2.28
C LYS A 155 2.40 -3.42 1.07
N GLY A 156 1.18 -2.92 0.79
CA GLY A 156 0.80 -2.12 -0.39
C GLY A 156 1.84 -1.10 -0.85
N ARG A 157 1.96 0.03 -0.13
CA ARG A 157 2.92 1.11 -0.45
C ARG A 157 4.37 0.60 -0.61
N THR A 158 4.81 -0.27 0.30
CA THR A 158 6.17 -0.84 0.27
C THR A 158 6.37 -1.70 -0.97
N GLY A 159 5.42 -2.56 -1.29
CA GLY A 159 5.41 -3.41 -2.46
C GLY A 159 5.45 -2.60 -3.74
N THR A 160 4.66 -1.51 -3.83
CA THR A 160 4.71 -0.60 -4.99
C THR A 160 6.13 -0.12 -5.23
N MET A 161 6.78 0.49 -4.24
CA MET A 161 8.12 1.07 -4.43
C MET A 161 9.22 -0.01 -4.59
N VAL A 162 9.09 -1.15 -3.91
CA VAL A 162 9.99 -2.30 -4.11
C VAL A 162 9.89 -2.80 -5.55
N CYS A 163 8.69 -3.06 -6.07
CA CYS A 163 8.49 -3.56 -7.43
C CYS A 163 8.96 -2.53 -8.46
N THR A 164 8.68 -1.24 -8.24
CA THR A 164 9.24 -0.16 -9.05
C THR A 164 10.77 -0.20 -9.13
N TRP A 165 11.47 -0.44 -8.01
CA TRP A 165 12.92 -0.59 -8.02
C TRP A 165 13.38 -1.87 -8.73
N LEU A 166 12.68 -3.00 -8.52
CA LEU A 166 12.99 -4.26 -9.20
C LEU A 166 12.89 -4.13 -10.73
N ILE A 167 11.90 -3.37 -11.21
CA ILE A 167 11.76 -3.00 -12.62
C ILE A 167 12.88 -2.05 -13.06
N ASP A 168 13.14 -0.98 -12.31
CA ASP A 168 14.13 0.05 -12.65
C ASP A 168 15.56 -0.49 -12.78
N SER A 169 15.89 -1.45 -11.93
CA SER A 169 17.21 -2.11 -11.84
C SER A 169 17.34 -3.37 -12.71
N ASP A 170 16.41 -3.59 -13.64
CA ASP A 170 16.45 -4.70 -14.60
C ASP A 170 16.47 -6.11 -13.97
N GLN A 171 16.05 -6.23 -12.69
CA GLN A 171 15.88 -7.53 -12.05
C GLN A 171 14.59 -8.23 -12.51
N PHE A 172 13.62 -7.44 -12.97
CA PHE A 172 12.38 -7.90 -13.59
C PHE A 172 12.07 -7.02 -14.80
N GLU A 173 11.54 -7.63 -15.85
CA GLU A 173 11.08 -6.92 -17.06
C GLU A 173 9.59 -6.57 -17.00
N SER A 174 8.80 -7.41 -16.30
CA SER A 174 7.34 -7.33 -16.19
C SER A 174 6.90 -6.84 -14.81
N ALA A 175 6.06 -5.81 -14.78
CA ALA A 175 5.43 -5.33 -13.55
C ALA A 175 4.66 -6.46 -12.85
N GLN A 176 3.93 -7.27 -13.61
CA GLN A 176 3.15 -8.39 -13.07
C GLN A 176 4.05 -9.39 -12.33
N ASP A 177 5.15 -9.80 -12.95
CA ASP A 177 6.08 -10.79 -12.39
C ASP A 177 6.74 -10.25 -11.11
N SER A 178 7.08 -8.95 -11.11
CA SER A 178 7.67 -8.30 -9.93
C SER A 178 6.67 -8.22 -8.75
N LEU A 179 5.39 -7.97 -9.04
CA LEU A 179 4.31 -7.90 -8.05
C LEU A 179 4.03 -9.28 -7.44
N GLU A 180 3.98 -10.31 -8.28
CA GLU A 180 3.84 -11.71 -7.86
C GLU A 180 5.00 -12.12 -6.98
N TYR A 181 6.23 -11.92 -7.45
CA TYR A 181 7.45 -12.21 -6.71
C TYR A 181 7.47 -11.53 -5.34
N PHE A 182 7.16 -10.23 -5.27
CA PHE A 182 7.09 -9.51 -4.00
C PHE A 182 6.06 -10.14 -3.07
N GLY A 183 4.87 -10.45 -3.59
CA GLY A 183 3.81 -11.13 -2.86
C GLY A 183 4.25 -12.47 -2.29
N GLU A 184 4.94 -13.29 -3.07
CA GLU A 184 5.47 -14.58 -2.63
C GLU A 184 6.55 -14.44 -1.56
N ARG A 185 7.47 -13.47 -1.71
CA ARG A 185 8.51 -13.22 -0.72
C ARG A 185 7.96 -12.68 0.59
N ARG A 186 6.88 -11.90 0.53
CA ARG A 186 6.27 -11.28 1.71
C ARG A 186 5.31 -12.20 2.45
N THR A 187 4.68 -13.13 1.75
CA THR A 187 3.68 -14.06 2.30
C THR A 187 4.34 -15.33 2.82
N ASP A 188 4.16 -15.62 4.11
CA ASP A 188 4.45 -16.93 4.66
C ASP A 188 3.26 -17.88 4.44
N LYS A 189 3.29 -18.62 3.33
CA LYS A 189 2.25 -19.59 2.96
C LYS A 189 2.12 -20.74 3.98
N SER A 190 3.08 -20.94 4.89
CA SER A 190 2.98 -21.96 5.95
C SER A 190 2.02 -21.56 7.08
N GLN A 191 1.75 -20.26 7.25
CA GLN A 191 0.87 -19.74 8.30
C GLN A 191 -0.53 -19.40 7.80
N SER A 192 -0.67 -18.97 6.54
CA SER A 192 -1.97 -18.71 5.89
C SER A 192 -1.80 -18.56 4.38
N CYS A 193 -2.86 -18.84 3.61
CA CYS A 193 -2.92 -18.56 2.17
C CYS A 193 -3.24 -17.08 1.85
N LYS A 194 -3.42 -16.21 2.86
CA LYS A 194 -3.73 -14.78 2.64
C LYS A 194 -2.55 -14.09 1.97
N PHE A 195 -2.76 -13.55 0.78
CA PHE A 195 -1.75 -12.80 0.03
C PHE A 195 -1.32 -11.51 0.76
N GLN A 196 -0.01 -11.29 0.89
CA GLN A 196 0.61 -10.16 1.61
C GLN A 196 1.37 -9.19 0.69
N GLY A 197 1.12 -9.23 -0.62
CA GLY A 197 1.77 -8.36 -1.61
C GLY A 197 1.15 -6.96 -1.71
N VAL A 198 1.15 -6.41 -2.91
CA VAL A 198 0.50 -5.11 -3.20
C VAL A 198 -1.01 -5.22 -2.97
N GLU A 199 -1.61 -4.20 -2.34
CA GLU A 199 -2.94 -4.31 -1.73
C GLU A 199 -4.08 -3.79 -2.59
N THR A 200 -3.81 -2.90 -3.54
CA THR A 200 -4.84 -2.22 -4.34
C THR A 200 -4.49 -2.27 -5.83
N PRO A 201 -5.46 -2.49 -6.73
CA PRO A 201 -5.23 -2.43 -8.16
C PRO A 201 -4.58 -1.14 -8.65
N SER A 202 -4.91 0.01 -8.05
CA SER A 202 -4.23 1.28 -8.38
C SER A 202 -2.72 1.24 -8.13
N GLN A 203 -2.27 0.62 -7.04
CA GLN A 203 -0.85 0.43 -6.76
C GLN A 203 -0.18 -0.45 -7.83
N SER A 204 -0.81 -1.55 -8.24
CA SER A 204 -0.30 -2.41 -9.31
C SER A 204 -0.25 -1.67 -10.66
N ARG A 205 -1.29 -0.90 -10.98
CA ARG A 205 -1.36 -0.05 -12.18
C ARG A 205 -0.20 0.93 -12.25
N TYR A 206 0.17 1.56 -11.13
CA TYR A 206 1.29 2.51 -11.08
C TYR A 206 2.66 1.84 -11.25
N VAL A 207 2.82 0.58 -10.82
CA VAL A 207 4.03 -0.20 -11.18
C VAL A 207 4.07 -0.45 -12.69
N GLY A 208 2.93 -0.79 -13.31
CA GLY A 208 2.81 -0.92 -14.77
C GLY A 208 3.09 0.38 -15.53
N TYR A 209 2.62 1.53 -15.01
CA TYR A 209 2.98 2.83 -15.57
C TYR A 209 4.48 3.09 -15.50
N TYR A 210 5.13 2.72 -14.39
CA TYR A 210 6.58 2.85 -14.26
C TYR A 210 7.35 1.96 -15.24
N GLU A 211 6.93 0.71 -15.44
CA GLU A 211 7.49 -0.18 -16.46
C GLU A 211 7.48 0.49 -17.84
N ILE A 212 6.35 1.10 -18.22
CA ILE A 212 6.23 1.84 -19.48
C ILE A 212 7.16 3.07 -19.49
N MET A 213 7.24 3.85 -18.41
CA MET A 213 8.13 5.00 -18.32
C MET A 213 9.60 4.61 -18.50
N LYS A 214 10.03 3.51 -17.86
CA LYS A 214 11.38 2.97 -18.02
C LYS A 214 11.63 2.54 -19.47
N ASN A 215 10.76 1.71 -20.03
CA ASN A 215 11.01 1.02 -21.30
C ASN A 215 10.76 1.91 -22.54
N LYS A 216 9.76 2.79 -22.49
CA LYS A 216 9.35 3.62 -23.65
C LYS A 216 9.73 5.09 -23.54
N PHE A 217 9.90 5.59 -22.32
CA PHE A 217 10.17 7.01 -22.07
C PHE A 217 11.52 7.26 -21.40
N ASN A 218 12.42 6.26 -21.37
CA ASN A 218 13.76 6.38 -20.81
C ASN A 218 13.77 6.98 -19.39
N ARG A 219 12.88 6.48 -18.52
CA ARG A 219 12.71 6.95 -17.14
C ARG A 219 12.37 8.45 -17.07
N GLN A 220 11.54 8.92 -17.99
CA GLN A 220 10.94 10.25 -17.99
C GLN A 220 9.42 10.13 -17.89
N LEU A 221 8.77 11.22 -17.48
CA LEU A 221 7.32 11.32 -17.58
C LEU A 221 6.92 11.28 -19.06
N PRO A 222 5.84 10.58 -19.42
CA PRO A 222 5.26 10.69 -20.75
C PRO A 222 4.77 12.12 -21.00
N PRO A 223 4.53 12.52 -22.27
CA PRO A 223 3.94 13.81 -22.59
C PRO A 223 2.65 14.06 -21.78
N PRO A 224 2.50 15.25 -21.16
CA PRO A 224 1.31 15.57 -20.39
C PRO A 224 0.09 15.57 -21.31
N LYS A 225 -1.03 15.01 -20.83
CA LYS A 225 -2.28 14.93 -21.59
C LYS A 225 -3.40 15.50 -20.73
N SER A 226 -3.79 16.75 -21.00
CA SER A 226 -4.97 17.35 -20.36
C SER A 226 -6.25 16.83 -21.01
N LEU A 227 -7.20 16.38 -20.20
CA LEU A 227 -8.43 15.75 -20.65
C LEU A 227 -9.63 16.31 -19.89
N ARG A 228 -10.73 16.58 -20.61
CA ARG A 228 -12.04 16.87 -20.00
C ARG A 228 -12.80 15.57 -19.78
N ILE A 229 -13.31 15.32 -18.58
CA ILE A 229 -14.15 14.14 -18.31
C ILE A 229 -15.56 14.42 -18.82
N LYS A 230 -16.02 13.66 -19.82
CA LYS A 230 -17.37 13.81 -20.41
C LYS A 230 -18.42 13.01 -19.68
N SER A 231 -18.12 11.75 -19.37
CA SER A 231 -19.06 10.89 -18.67
C SER A 231 -18.37 9.73 -17.98
N ILE A 232 -19.05 9.21 -16.96
CA ILE A 232 -18.66 8.01 -16.22
C ILE A 232 -19.81 7.01 -16.32
N ARG A 233 -19.57 5.86 -16.95
CA ARG A 233 -20.51 4.75 -17.02
C ARG A 233 -20.14 3.70 -15.99
N ILE A 234 -21.06 3.37 -15.10
CA ILE A 234 -20.93 2.26 -14.16
C ILE A 234 -21.75 1.09 -14.72
N HIS A 235 -21.09 -0.03 -14.96
CA HIS A 235 -21.70 -1.26 -15.46
C HIS A 235 -22.16 -2.15 -14.30
N SER A 236 -23.21 -2.92 -14.54
CA SER A 236 -23.79 -3.91 -13.63
C SER A 236 -24.13 -3.36 -12.25
N ILE A 237 -24.87 -2.25 -12.26
CA ILE A 237 -25.26 -1.49 -11.09
C ILE A 237 -26.42 -2.14 -10.32
N ALA A 238 -27.23 -3.00 -10.94
CA ALA A 238 -28.36 -3.64 -10.27
C ALA A 238 -27.90 -4.39 -9.01
N GLY A 239 -28.52 -4.07 -7.87
CA GLY A 239 -28.17 -4.62 -6.56
C GLY A 239 -27.01 -3.90 -5.85
N VAL A 240 -26.35 -2.91 -6.49
CA VAL A 240 -25.34 -2.05 -5.86
C VAL A 240 -26.02 -0.78 -5.34
N GLY A 241 -26.05 -0.61 -4.02
CA GLY A 241 -26.74 0.52 -3.40
C GLY A 241 -28.25 0.46 -3.67
N LYS A 242 -28.81 1.54 -4.24
CA LYS A 242 -30.21 1.54 -4.70
C LYS A 242 -30.42 0.86 -6.05
N GLY A 243 -29.34 0.45 -6.73
CA GLY A 243 -29.41 -0.20 -8.04
C GLY A 243 -29.66 0.74 -9.23
N ASP A 244 -29.78 2.04 -8.98
CA ASP A 244 -30.00 3.08 -10.00
C ASP A 244 -28.94 4.20 -9.95
N GLY A 245 -27.96 4.07 -9.05
CA GLY A 245 -26.90 5.05 -8.82
C GLY A 245 -27.33 6.30 -8.03
N SER A 246 -28.62 6.48 -7.69
CA SER A 246 -29.16 7.67 -7.02
C SER A 246 -28.58 7.95 -5.63
N ASP A 247 -27.94 6.95 -5.02
CA ASP A 247 -27.22 7.07 -3.75
C ASP A 247 -25.71 7.34 -3.92
N LEU A 248 -25.18 7.35 -5.14
CA LEU A 248 -23.76 7.58 -5.42
C LEU A 248 -23.42 9.07 -5.51
N LYS A 249 -22.28 9.43 -4.92
CA LYS A 249 -21.62 10.73 -5.08
C LYS A 249 -20.24 10.51 -5.66
N VAL A 250 -19.91 11.22 -6.73
CA VAL A 250 -18.58 11.15 -7.36
C VAL A 250 -17.74 12.33 -6.92
N LYS A 251 -16.51 12.05 -6.46
CA LYS A 251 -15.49 13.06 -6.17
C LYS A 251 -14.28 12.81 -7.05
N ILE A 252 -13.75 13.87 -7.67
CA ILE A 252 -12.53 13.80 -8.48
C ILE A 252 -11.48 14.67 -7.81
N ILE A 253 -10.31 14.09 -7.57
CA ILE A 253 -9.19 14.72 -6.88
C ILE A 253 -7.98 14.70 -7.80
N VAL A 254 -7.37 15.87 -7.98
CA VAL A 254 -6.14 16.07 -8.75
C VAL A 254 -5.17 16.83 -7.86
N ARG A 255 -3.90 16.40 -7.78
CA ARG A 255 -2.88 17.05 -6.93
C ARG A 255 -3.32 17.28 -5.48
N LYS A 256 -4.10 16.35 -4.92
CA LYS A 256 -4.69 16.40 -3.55
C LYS A 256 -5.78 17.45 -3.34
N GLU A 257 -6.24 18.12 -4.40
CA GLU A 257 -7.35 19.05 -4.35
C GLU A 257 -8.60 18.42 -4.97
N GLN A 258 -9.75 18.58 -4.32
CA GLN A 258 -11.04 18.17 -4.89
C GLN A 258 -11.43 19.17 -5.98
N VAL A 259 -11.32 18.75 -7.24
CA VAL A 259 -11.63 19.60 -8.41
C VAL A 259 -13.07 19.47 -8.88
N PHE A 260 -13.78 18.43 -8.42
CA PHE A 260 -15.17 18.19 -8.80
C PHE A 260 -15.90 17.31 -7.78
N GLU A 261 -17.18 17.59 -7.57
CA GLU A 261 -18.11 16.74 -6.84
C GLU A 261 -19.48 16.80 -7.53
N CYS A 262 -20.13 15.65 -7.73
CA CYS A 262 -21.52 15.62 -8.16
C CYS A 262 -22.33 14.48 -7.56
N VAL A 263 -23.62 14.78 -7.34
CA VAL A 263 -24.73 13.83 -7.23
C VAL A 263 -25.43 13.83 -8.59
N CYS A 264 -24.92 13.04 -9.54
CA CYS A 264 -25.36 13.10 -10.94
C CYS A 264 -25.92 11.73 -11.32
N VAL A 265 -27.23 11.61 -11.57
CA VAL A 265 -27.84 10.36 -12.01
C VAL A 265 -28.90 10.63 -13.06
N PHE A 266 -28.72 10.00 -14.22
CA PHE A 266 -29.79 9.74 -15.17
C PHE A 266 -29.78 8.22 -15.41
N PRO A 267 -30.86 7.50 -15.06
CA PRO A 267 -30.92 6.07 -15.33
C PRO A 267 -30.94 5.84 -16.85
N ASP A 268 -30.05 4.99 -17.35
CA ASP A 268 -30.23 4.39 -18.66
C ASP A 268 -31.26 3.26 -18.49
N VAL A 269 -32.53 3.58 -18.71
CA VAL A 269 -33.69 2.72 -18.38
C VAL A 269 -33.69 1.37 -19.15
N GLY A 270 -32.79 1.18 -20.12
CA GLY A 270 -32.67 -0.03 -20.92
C GLY A 270 -31.44 -0.91 -20.66
N SER A 271 -30.40 -0.43 -19.97
CA SER A 271 -29.18 -1.21 -19.72
C SER A 271 -28.91 -1.32 -18.21
N ASN A 272 -28.36 -2.45 -17.75
CA ASN A 272 -27.94 -2.64 -16.35
C ASN A 272 -26.71 -1.77 -16.05
N ALA A 273 -26.83 -0.45 -16.20
CA ALA A 273 -25.75 0.51 -16.09
C ALA A 273 -26.30 1.90 -15.74
N VAL A 274 -25.44 2.73 -15.15
CA VAL A 274 -25.71 4.15 -14.90
C VAL A 274 -24.70 4.99 -15.65
N VAL A 275 -25.17 6.05 -16.32
CA VAL A 275 -24.29 7.01 -17.00
C VAL A 275 -24.39 8.36 -16.30
N ILE A 276 -23.25 8.78 -15.76
CA ILE A 276 -23.05 10.07 -15.12
C ILE A 276 -22.50 11.02 -16.18
N SER A 277 -23.39 11.75 -16.84
CA SER A 277 -23.02 12.76 -17.85
C SER A 277 -22.57 14.06 -17.18
N LEU A 278 -21.38 14.54 -17.53
CA LEU A 278 -20.78 15.75 -16.98
C LEU A 278 -20.76 16.85 -18.05
N GLN A 279 -21.86 17.61 -18.19
CA GLN A 279 -21.95 18.69 -19.21
C GLN A 279 -20.78 19.69 -19.12
N ASN A 280 -20.34 20.01 -17.90
CA ASN A 280 -19.16 20.81 -17.61
C ASN A 280 -18.17 20.02 -16.74
N GLY A 281 -17.82 18.80 -17.14
CA GLY A 281 -16.87 17.99 -16.39
C GLY A 281 -15.50 18.67 -16.25
N PRO A 282 -14.75 18.35 -15.17
CA PRO A 282 -13.47 19.00 -14.91
C PRO A 282 -12.44 18.63 -15.98
N VAL A 283 -11.54 19.56 -16.27
CA VAL A 283 -10.30 19.28 -17.00
C VAL A 283 -9.29 18.75 -15.99
N VAL A 284 -8.72 17.59 -16.27
CA VAL A 284 -7.77 16.89 -15.41
C VAL A 284 -6.47 16.61 -16.15
N ASP A 285 -5.36 16.56 -15.40
CA ASP A 285 -4.02 16.31 -15.93
C ASP A 285 -3.15 15.61 -14.87
N GLY A 286 -2.33 14.66 -15.32
CA GLY A 286 -1.44 13.88 -14.47
C GLY A 286 -2.18 12.81 -13.66
N ASP A 287 -1.81 12.66 -12.39
CA ASP A 287 -2.37 11.65 -11.49
C ASP A 287 -3.75 12.08 -10.97
N VAL A 288 -4.78 11.30 -11.30
CA VAL A 288 -6.18 11.58 -11.00
C VAL A 288 -6.77 10.47 -10.14
N LYS A 289 -7.42 10.84 -9.04
CA LYS A 289 -8.21 9.94 -8.21
C LYS A 289 -9.70 10.19 -8.43
N VAL A 290 -10.45 9.11 -8.60
CA VAL A 290 -11.92 9.15 -8.68
C VAL A 290 -12.49 8.31 -7.56
N MET A 291 -13.37 8.89 -6.75
CA MET A 291 -13.98 8.24 -5.58
C MET A 291 -15.50 8.23 -5.71
N PHE A 292 -16.12 7.12 -5.32
CA PHE A 292 -17.56 6.93 -5.33
C PHE A 292 -18.02 6.70 -3.89
N ASP A 293 -18.72 7.68 -3.32
CA ASP A 293 -19.25 7.65 -1.96
C ASP A 293 -20.75 7.30 -1.97
N SER A 294 -21.23 6.60 -0.95
CA SER A 294 -22.64 6.30 -0.72
C SER A 294 -22.85 5.93 0.75
N SER A 295 -23.98 6.34 1.31
CA SER A 295 -24.41 5.90 2.65
C SER A 295 -25.05 4.51 2.65
N GLY A 296 -25.48 4.02 1.48
CA GLY A 296 -26.18 2.74 1.33
C GLY A 296 -25.27 1.57 0.97
N ILE A 297 -23.98 1.82 0.72
CA ILE A 297 -23.04 0.80 0.24
C ILE A 297 -21.91 0.61 1.28
N PRO A 298 -21.54 -0.64 1.63
CA PRO A 298 -20.43 -0.90 2.54
C PRO A 298 -19.12 -0.24 2.09
N LYS A 299 -18.47 0.46 3.03
CA LYS A 299 -17.24 1.20 2.80
C LYS A 299 -16.00 0.34 3.01
N GLY A 300 -14.96 0.60 2.21
CA GLY A 300 -13.66 -0.06 2.30
C GLY A 300 -12.54 0.91 2.67
N TYR A 301 -11.42 0.81 1.96
CA TYR A 301 -10.35 1.80 2.06
C TYR A 301 -10.86 3.19 1.65
N GLU A 302 -10.24 4.24 2.20
CA GLU A 302 -10.62 5.65 1.99
C GLU A 302 -12.04 6.02 2.47
N ASP A 303 -12.65 5.18 3.31
CA ASP A 303 -14.02 5.36 3.80
C ASP A 303 -15.06 5.57 2.68
N VAL A 304 -14.86 4.89 1.54
CA VAL A 304 -15.79 4.89 0.41
C VAL A 304 -16.08 3.47 -0.08
N PRO A 305 -17.23 3.23 -0.71
CA PRO A 305 -17.53 2.02 -1.45
C PRO A 305 -16.39 1.57 -2.37
N PHE A 306 -15.96 2.44 -3.28
CA PHE A 306 -14.87 2.16 -4.21
C PHE A 306 -14.25 3.44 -4.77
N PHE A 307 -13.02 3.31 -5.25
CA PHE A 307 -12.27 4.38 -5.91
C PHE A 307 -11.26 3.77 -6.88
N PHE A 308 -10.55 4.62 -7.61
CA PHE A 308 -9.37 4.22 -8.37
C PHE A 308 -8.50 5.44 -8.68
N TRP A 309 -7.25 5.16 -9.03
CA TRP A 309 -6.30 6.12 -9.58
C TRP A 309 -5.96 5.78 -11.03
N PHE A 310 -5.77 6.80 -11.86
CA PHE A 310 -5.18 6.69 -13.19
C PHE A 310 -4.26 7.88 -13.44
N ASN A 311 -3.49 7.84 -14.53
CA ASN A 311 -2.73 8.99 -15.00
C ASN A 311 -3.17 9.33 -16.44
N THR A 312 -3.46 10.62 -16.70
CA THR A 312 -4.05 11.05 -17.96
C THR A 312 -3.17 10.78 -19.19
N SER A 313 -1.84 10.77 -19.01
CA SER A 313 -0.89 10.50 -20.10
C SER A 313 -0.94 9.06 -20.62
N PHE A 314 -1.58 8.14 -19.90
CA PHE A 314 -1.75 6.75 -20.32
C PHE A 314 -3.14 6.46 -20.91
N ILE A 315 -3.98 7.48 -21.09
CA ILE A 315 -5.31 7.31 -21.68
C ILE A 315 -5.22 7.24 -23.21
N VAL A 316 -5.70 6.12 -23.74
CA VAL A 316 -5.77 5.81 -25.17
C VAL A 316 -7.23 5.91 -25.64
N ASP A 317 -7.45 6.37 -26.87
CA ASP A 317 -8.78 6.50 -27.49
C ASP A 317 -9.83 7.26 -26.65
N ASP A 318 -9.36 8.23 -25.86
CA ASP A 318 -10.17 9.06 -24.96
C ASP A 318 -11.14 8.26 -24.08
N LYS A 319 -10.70 7.07 -23.68
CA LYS A 319 -11.49 6.12 -22.89
C LYS A 319 -10.62 5.39 -21.87
N LEU A 320 -11.16 5.20 -20.68
CA LEU A 320 -10.62 4.29 -19.67
C LEU A 320 -11.69 3.29 -19.27
N PHE A 321 -11.43 2.00 -19.43
CA PHE A 321 -12.26 0.96 -18.85
C PHE A 321 -11.48 0.25 -17.74
N LEU A 322 -12.13 0.05 -16.60
CA LEU A 322 -11.62 -0.71 -15.47
C LEU A 322 -12.66 -1.76 -15.07
N ALA A 323 -12.27 -3.03 -15.11
CA ALA A 323 -13.10 -4.13 -14.61
C ALA A 323 -13.17 -4.13 -13.08
N ARG A 324 -14.08 -4.92 -12.49
CA ARG A 324 -14.24 -5.08 -11.02
C ARG A 324 -12.90 -5.26 -10.31
N ASP A 325 -12.06 -6.14 -10.83
CA ASP A 325 -10.80 -6.52 -10.20
C ASP A 325 -9.69 -5.47 -10.38
N GLU A 326 -9.97 -4.41 -11.15
CA GLU A 326 -9.11 -3.24 -11.35
C GLU A 326 -9.56 -2.02 -10.52
N LEU A 327 -10.62 -2.15 -9.72
CA LEU A 327 -11.16 -1.09 -8.86
C LEU A 327 -10.74 -1.31 -7.40
N ASP A 328 -10.39 -0.22 -6.71
CA ASP A 328 -9.99 -0.27 -5.31
C ASP A 328 -11.23 -0.46 -4.42
N ASN A 329 -11.21 -1.52 -3.60
CA ASN A 329 -12.30 -2.14 -2.83
C ASN A 329 -13.07 -3.28 -3.54
N PRO A 330 -13.63 -3.12 -4.77
CA PRO A 330 -14.32 -4.20 -5.47
C PRO A 330 -13.45 -5.41 -5.83
N HIS A 331 -12.13 -5.23 -6.00
CA HIS A 331 -11.18 -6.33 -6.21
C HIS A 331 -11.15 -7.37 -5.07
N LYS A 332 -11.75 -7.07 -3.90
CA LYS A 332 -11.74 -7.99 -2.75
C LYS A 332 -12.90 -8.98 -2.89
N ALA A 333 -12.57 -10.28 -2.90
CA ALA A 333 -13.54 -11.37 -3.00
C ALA A 333 -14.74 -11.28 -2.03
N LYS A 334 -14.52 -10.75 -0.82
CA LYS A 334 -15.58 -10.53 0.19
C LYS A 334 -16.69 -9.55 -0.25
N THR A 335 -16.48 -8.83 -1.36
CA THR A 335 -17.43 -7.84 -1.90
C THR A 335 -18.14 -8.33 -3.16
N TRP A 336 -17.82 -9.53 -3.66
CA TRP A 336 -18.34 -10.02 -4.95
C TRP A 336 -19.80 -10.48 -4.91
N ASN A 337 -20.38 -10.62 -3.72
CA ASN A 337 -21.82 -10.75 -3.57
C ASN A 337 -22.56 -9.46 -3.98
N LEU A 338 -21.91 -8.30 -3.79
CA LEU A 338 -22.40 -6.98 -4.17
C LEU A 338 -21.93 -6.61 -5.59
N TYR A 339 -20.61 -6.56 -5.83
CA TYR A 339 -20.03 -6.21 -7.13
C TYR A 339 -19.87 -7.47 -7.98
N LYS A 340 -20.77 -7.66 -8.95
CA LYS A 340 -20.79 -8.83 -9.84
C LYS A 340 -19.58 -8.86 -10.78
N GLU A 341 -19.34 -10.00 -11.43
CA GLU A 341 -18.17 -10.22 -12.30
C GLU A 341 -18.08 -9.22 -13.45
N ASP A 342 -19.22 -8.81 -13.99
CA ASP A 342 -19.37 -7.82 -15.05
C ASP A 342 -19.47 -6.37 -14.53
N PHE A 343 -19.33 -6.14 -13.22
CA PHE A 343 -19.22 -4.79 -12.66
C PHE A 343 -17.93 -4.12 -13.16
N GLY A 344 -18.03 -2.85 -13.51
CA GLY A 344 -16.89 -2.09 -14.00
C GLY A 344 -17.22 -0.62 -14.21
N VAL A 345 -16.20 0.18 -14.48
CA VAL A 345 -16.34 1.61 -14.74
C VAL A 345 -15.70 1.95 -16.07
N THR A 346 -16.41 2.71 -16.90
CA THR A 346 -15.86 3.35 -18.09
C THR A 346 -15.89 4.86 -17.94
N MET A 347 -14.75 5.51 -18.12
CA MET A 347 -14.68 6.97 -18.26
C MET A 347 -14.48 7.33 -19.73
N TYR A 348 -15.21 8.35 -20.18
CA TYR A 348 -15.05 8.95 -21.50
C TYR A 348 -14.51 10.36 -21.37
N PHE A 349 -13.55 10.69 -22.21
CA PHE A 349 -12.84 11.95 -22.19
C PHE A 349 -13.05 12.72 -23.49
N SER A 350 -12.62 13.98 -23.50
CA SER A 350 -12.39 14.77 -24.70
C SER A 350 -11.23 15.72 -24.51
N GLU A 351 -10.87 16.41 -25.58
CA GLU A 351 -10.03 17.59 -25.49
C GLU A 351 -10.64 18.63 -24.51
N PRO A 352 -9.77 19.41 -23.83
CA PRO A 352 -10.17 20.44 -22.87
C PRO A 352 -11.16 21.47 -23.41
#